data_AF-A0A7S8IFI7-F1
#
_entry.id   AF-A0A7S8IFI7-F1
#
_cell.length_a   1.000
_cell.length_b   1.000
_cell.length_c   1.000
_cell.angle_alpha   90.00
_cell.angle_beta   90.00
_cell.angle_gamma   90.00
#
_symmetry.space_group_name_H-M   'P 1'
#
loop_
_entity.id
_entity.type
_entity.pdbx_description
1 polymer ?
#
loop_
_entity_poly.entity_id
_entity_poly.type
_entity_poly.pdbx_seq_one_letter_code
_entity_poly.pdbx_strand_id
1 'polypeptide(L)'
;MNALIQTYALLASNLRTDPQLHLASTVVWLDPLWQDDEEDVPQDEDGTLAIALRVTRKAFPDVYVQAVEAVRRGASYAELDHLICGAITERGIPLDNLEWIGFGIPMPAYGVKLDSPDFYNAYPHVLPVLACFGVSPEPNPYHINVPDCVYTAGRLIAADLQGHKQEAYRQISWLMQ
;
A
#
# COMPACT_ATOMS: atom_id res chain seq x y z
N MET A 1 44.94 -0.18 -18.35
CA MET A 1 43.86 0.79 -18.03
C MET A 1 42.54 0.02 -18.08
N ASN A 2 41.74 0.04 -17.01
CA ASN A 2 40.61 -0.87 -16.85
C ASN A 2 39.37 -0.31 -17.57
N ALA A 3 38.92 -0.98 -18.64
CA ALA A 3 37.78 -0.56 -19.45
C ALA A 3 36.51 -0.38 -18.61
N LEU A 4 36.32 -1.20 -17.57
CA LEU A 4 35.17 -1.10 -16.67
C LEU A 4 35.14 0.24 -15.91
N ILE A 5 36.31 0.72 -15.46
CA ILE A 5 36.45 1.99 -14.76
C ILE A 5 36.16 3.17 -15.70
N GLN A 6 36.56 3.06 -16.97
CA GLN A 6 36.28 4.08 -17.98
C GLN A 6 34.79 4.16 -18.32
N THR A 7 34.13 3.00 -18.47
CA THR A 7 32.68 2.94 -18.71
C THR A 7 31.91 3.52 -17.53
N TYR A 8 32.31 3.21 -16.29
CA TYR A 8 31.72 3.81 -15.08
C TYR A 8 31.90 5.33 -15.06
N ALA A 9 33.11 5.83 -15.32
CA ALA A 9 33.38 7.27 -15.34
C ALA A 9 32.56 8.02 -16.41
N LEU A 10 32.41 7.42 -17.60
CA LEU A 10 31.60 7.96 -18.68
C LEU A 10 30.11 8.03 -18.28
N LEU A 11 29.56 6.94 -17.75
CA LEU A 11 28.16 6.91 -17.29
C LEU A 11 27.90 7.91 -16.17
N ALA A 12 28.78 7.96 -15.17
CA ALA A 12 28.66 8.89 -14.05
C ALA A 12 28.82 10.36 -14.48
N SER A 13 29.59 10.64 -15.53
CA SER A 13 29.68 11.97 -16.13
C SER A 13 28.37 12.34 -16.83
N ASN A 14 27.83 11.44 -17.67
CA ASN A 14 26.60 11.68 -18.42
C ASN A 14 25.39 11.88 -17.50
N LEU A 15 25.28 11.08 -16.44
CA LEU A 15 24.27 11.22 -15.37
C LEU A 15 24.32 12.60 -14.69
N ARG A 16 25.53 13.16 -14.51
CA ARG A 16 25.72 14.46 -13.85
C ARG A 16 25.49 15.65 -14.76
N THR A 17 25.72 15.51 -16.06
CA THR A 17 25.51 16.56 -17.06
C THR A 17 24.05 16.74 -17.45
N ASP A 18 23.22 15.70 -17.31
CA ASP A 18 21.78 15.81 -17.51
C ASP A 18 21.11 16.32 -16.22
N PRO A 19 20.45 17.50 -16.23
CA PRO A 19 19.87 18.08 -15.02
C PRO A 19 18.75 17.24 -14.38
N GLN A 20 17.97 16.50 -15.18
CA GLN A 20 16.88 15.66 -14.68
C GLN A 20 17.43 14.41 -14.02
N LEU A 21 18.40 13.76 -14.64
CA LEU A 21 19.07 12.59 -14.08
C LEU A 21 19.92 12.94 -12.86
N HIS A 22 20.53 14.13 -12.83
CA HIS A 22 21.22 14.64 -11.66
C HIS A 22 20.25 14.84 -10.51
N LEU A 23 19.12 15.51 -10.75
CA LEU A 23 18.07 15.71 -9.74
C LEU A 23 17.52 14.36 -9.24
N ALA A 24 17.22 13.43 -10.14
CA ALA A 24 16.77 12.09 -9.77
C ALA A 24 17.81 11.36 -8.90
N SER A 25 19.09 11.45 -9.26
CA SER A 25 20.19 10.86 -8.47
C SER A 25 20.31 11.51 -7.09
N THR A 26 20.13 12.83 -7.00
CA THR A 26 20.12 13.56 -5.72
C THR A 26 18.91 13.16 -4.87
N VAL A 27 17.73 13.04 -5.46
CA VAL A 27 16.50 12.61 -4.75
C VAL A 27 16.65 11.19 -4.22
N VAL A 28 17.16 10.26 -5.03
CA VAL A 28 17.43 8.87 -4.60
C VAL A 28 18.47 8.83 -3.49
N TRP A 29 19.55 9.60 -3.59
CA TRP A 29 20.58 9.65 -2.55
C TRP A 29 20.07 10.22 -1.22
N LEU A 30 19.11 11.14 -1.30
CA LEU A 30 18.48 11.77 -0.14
C LEU A 30 17.31 10.97 0.44
N ASP A 31 16.86 9.92 -0.24
CA ASP A 31 15.77 9.04 0.20
C ASP A 31 16.30 8.03 1.23
N PRO A 32 15.86 8.11 2.51
CA PRO A 32 16.29 7.17 3.54
C PRO A 32 15.82 5.72 3.28
N LEU A 33 14.90 5.49 2.33
CA LEU A 33 14.35 4.19 1.95
C LEU A 33 14.79 3.74 0.55
N TRP A 34 15.99 4.15 0.11
CA TRP A 34 16.53 3.75 -1.20
C TRP A 34 17.02 2.29 -1.23
N GLN A 35 17.35 1.73 -0.07
CA GLN A 35 17.68 0.32 0.15
C GLN A 35 16.80 -0.18 1.29
N ASP A 36 15.66 -0.82 0.97
CA ASP A 36 15.19 -2.02 1.68
C ASP A 36 13.77 -2.44 1.25
N ASP A 37 13.64 -3.76 1.10
CA ASP A 37 12.41 -4.51 0.78
C ASP A 37 12.06 -5.49 1.93
N GLU A 38 12.48 -5.26 3.18
CA GLU A 38 12.12 -6.18 4.27
C GLU A 38 10.62 -6.05 4.62
N GLU A 39 9.93 -7.20 4.57
CA GLU A 39 8.46 -7.36 4.70
C GLU A 39 8.00 -7.69 6.13
N ASP A 40 8.92 -7.87 7.08
CA ASP A 40 8.55 -8.23 8.44
C ASP A 40 7.90 -7.05 9.18
N VAL A 41 6.80 -7.32 9.90
CA VAL A 41 6.16 -6.35 10.78
C VAL A 41 7.06 -6.16 12.01
N PRO A 42 7.71 -5.00 12.16
CA PRO A 42 8.65 -4.74 13.23
C PRO A 42 7.93 -4.55 14.57
N GLN A 43 8.66 -4.80 15.66
CA GLN A 43 8.16 -4.69 17.02
C GLN A 43 8.67 -3.45 17.76
N ASP A 44 9.40 -2.57 17.07
CA ASP A 44 9.99 -1.35 17.60
C ASP A 44 9.53 -0.09 16.86
N GLU A 45 9.76 1.07 17.48
CA GLU A 45 9.39 2.39 16.95
C GLU A 45 10.09 2.70 15.63
N ASP A 46 11.38 2.35 15.53
CA ASP A 46 12.19 2.61 14.33
C ASP A 46 11.69 1.82 13.12
N GLY A 47 11.36 0.53 13.30
CA GLY A 47 10.76 -0.26 12.22
C GLY A 47 9.35 0.20 11.88
N THR A 48 8.54 0.55 12.88
CA THR A 48 7.17 1.05 12.65
C THR A 48 7.20 2.34 11.82
N LEU A 49 8.13 3.24 12.13
CA LEU A 49 8.37 4.45 11.36
C LEU A 49 8.87 4.13 9.94
N ALA A 50 9.77 3.16 9.77
CA ALA A 50 10.26 2.76 8.45
C ALA A 50 9.12 2.26 7.54
N ILE A 51 8.20 1.47 8.08
CA ILE A 51 6.97 1.06 7.38
C ILE A 51 6.09 2.27 7.06
N ALA A 52 5.85 3.16 8.03
CA ALA A 52 5.03 4.35 7.83
C ALA A 52 5.56 5.23 6.68
N LEU A 53 6.88 5.43 6.64
CA LEU A 53 7.56 6.15 5.55
C LEU A 53 7.41 5.41 4.21
N ARG A 54 7.42 4.09 4.20
CA ARG A 54 7.21 3.29 2.97
C ARG A 54 5.78 3.40 2.45
N VAL A 55 4.78 3.30 3.34
CA VAL A 55 3.36 3.44 2.99
C VAL A 55 3.09 4.84 2.47
N THR A 56 3.52 5.86 3.20
CA THR A 56 3.35 7.27 2.79
C THR A 56 4.08 7.57 1.49
N ARG A 57 5.28 7.02 1.23
CA ARG A 57 5.97 7.19 -0.06
C ARG A 57 5.13 6.74 -1.25
N LYS A 58 4.38 5.65 -1.11
CA LYS A 58 3.54 5.08 -2.18
C LYS A 58 2.18 5.76 -2.29
N ALA A 59 1.50 5.99 -1.17
CA ALA A 59 0.10 6.44 -1.15
C ALA A 59 -0.09 7.93 -0.85
N PHE A 60 0.84 8.56 -0.13
CA PHE A 60 0.76 9.93 0.35
C PHE A 60 2.11 10.66 0.19
N PRO A 61 2.63 10.80 -1.05
CA PRO A 61 4.01 11.22 -1.30
C PRO A 61 4.34 12.60 -0.70
N ASP A 62 3.35 13.47 -0.57
CA ASP A 62 3.48 14.78 0.06
C ASP A 62 3.60 14.70 1.59
N VAL A 63 2.93 13.75 2.25
CA VAL A 63 3.11 13.45 3.69
C VAL A 63 4.48 12.85 3.93
N TYR A 64 4.92 11.95 3.04
CA TYR A 64 6.25 11.35 3.12
C TYR A 64 7.36 12.41 3.09
N VAL A 65 7.30 13.40 2.18
CA VAL A 65 8.29 14.49 2.13
C VAL A 65 8.33 15.27 3.45
N GLN A 66 7.17 15.60 4.02
CA GLN A 66 7.09 16.30 5.30
C GLN A 66 7.66 15.46 6.46
N ALA A 67 7.36 14.16 6.49
CA ALA A 67 7.89 13.24 7.49
C ALA A 67 9.43 13.13 7.39
N VAL A 68 9.99 13.00 6.19
CA VAL A 68 11.45 12.96 5.98
C VAL A 68 12.11 14.27 6.40
N GLU A 69 11.50 15.42 6.13
CA GLU A 69 12.01 16.69 6.62
C GLU A 69 11.99 16.79 8.16
N ALA A 70 10.93 16.29 8.80
CA ALA A 70 10.83 16.24 10.26
C ALA A 70 11.90 15.31 10.86
N VAL A 71 12.12 14.12 10.29
CA VAL A 71 13.20 13.21 10.69
C VAL A 71 14.57 13.91 10.61
N ARG A 72 14.85 14.63 9.52
CA ARG A 72 16.13 15.36 9.36
C ARG A 72 16.32 16.49 10.37
N ARG A 73 15.23 17.06 10.91
CA ARG A 73 15.28 18.07 11.97
C ARG A 73 15.40 17.44 13.37
N GLY A 74 15.42 16.11 13.48
CA GLY A 74 15.51 15.39 14.74
C GLY A 74 14.18 15.29 15.48
N ALA A 75 13.05 15.26 14.75
CA ALA A 75 11.74 15.02 15.35
C ALA A 75 11.71 13.66 16.07
N SER A 76 11.04 13.62 17.22
CA SER A 76 10.77 12.40 17.97
C SER A 76 9.74 11.51 17.28
N TYR A 77 9.68 10.23 17.67
CA TYR A 77 8.67 9.29 17.19
C TYR A 77 7.24 9.82 17.39
N ALA A 78 6.93 10.35 18.57
CA ALA A 78 5.59 10.89 18.87
C ALA A 78 5.21 12.09 17.98
N GLU A 79 6.17 12.94 17.61
CA GLU A 79 5.92 14.06 16.68
C GLU A 79 5.66 13.55 15.25
N LEU A 80 6.39 12.51 14.83
CA LEU A 80 6.21 11.88 13.53
C LEU A 80 4.89 11.09 13.45
N ASP A 81 4.52 10.38 14.51
CA ASP A 81 3.24 9.70 14.64
C ASP A 81 2.08 10.68 14.47
N HIS A 82 2.08 11.78 15.23
CA HIS A 82 1.05 12.81 15.11
C HIS A 82 1.02 13.46 13.72
N LEU A 83 2.18 13.74 13.11
CA LEU A 83 2.25 14.35 11.78
C LEU A 83 1.64 13.43 10.72
N ILE A 84 2.02 12.16 10.72
CA ILE A 84 1.58 11.20 9.70
C ILE A 84 0.11 10.83 9.92
N CYS A 85 -0.26 10.45 11.14
CA CYS A 85 -1.64 10.07 11.48
C CYS A 85 -2.62 11.24 11.27
N GLY A 86 -2.23 12.45 11.66
CA GLY A 86 -3.04 13.65 11.43
C GLY A 86 -3.28 13.93 9.94
N ALA A 87 -2.21 13.92 9.14
CA ALA A 87 -2.31 14.19 7.70
C ALA A 87 -3.10 13.11 6.93
N ILE A 88 -3.05 11.85 7.36
CA ILE A 88 -3.86 10.76 6.79
C ILE A 88 -5.33 10.89 7.23
N THR A 89 -5.56 11.22 8.50
CA THR A 89 -6.91 11.44 9.05
C THR A 89 -7.62 12.61 8.38
N GLU A 90 -6.91 13.69 8.04
CA GLU A 90 -7.44 14.81 7.27
C GLU A 90 -7.92 14.40 5.85
N ARG A 91 -7.42 13.29 5.30
CA ARG A 91 -7.90 12.70 4.03
C ARG A 91 -9.11 11.80 4.21
N GLY A 92 -9.67 11.72 5.42
CA GLY A 92 -10.84 10.91 5.75
C GLY A 92 -10.53 9.46 6.08
N ILE A 93 -9.25 9.11 6.30
CA ILE A 93 -8.83 7.76 6.68
C ILE A 93 -8.48 7.76 8.17
N PRO A 94 -9.30 7.16 9.05
CA PRO A 94 -9.02 7.17 10.48
C PRO A 94 -7.77 6.33 10.76
N LEU A 95 -6.74 6.96 11.33
CA LEU A 95 -5.52 6.31 11.77
C LEU A 95 -5.12 6.86 13.14
N ASP A 96 -5.22 6.01 14.17
CA ASP A 96 -5.02 6.43 15.56
C ASP A 96 -3.54 6.42 15.98
N ASN A 97 -2.75 5.48 15.44
CA ASN A 97 -1.31 5.37 15.67
C ASN A 97 -0.62 4.70 14.47
N LEU A 98 0.69 4.85 14.37
CA LEU A 98 1.49 4.27 13.29
C LEU A 98 1.60 2.74 13.33
N GLU A 99 1.39 2.09 14.47
CA GLU A 99 1.47 0.61 14.56
C GLU A 99 0.45 -0.05 13.62
N TRP A 100 -0.70 0.57 13.42
CA TRP A 100 -1.73 0.07 12.51
C TRP A 100 -1.37 0.19 11.03
N ILE A 101 -0.46 1.11 10.66
CA ILE A 101 -0.11 1.37 9.26
C ILE A 101 0.65 0.19 8.63
N GLY A 102 1.27 -0.67 9.44
CA GLY A 102 1.92 -1.91 8.99
C GLY A 102 0.95 -2.95 8.42
N PHE A 103 -0.34 -2.82 8.73
CA PHE A 103 -1.39 -3.64 8.11
C PHE A 103 -1.98 -2.98 6.85
N GLY A 104 -1.42 -1.85 6.42
CA GLY A 104 -1.90 -1.05 5.30
C GLY A 104 -2.76 0.13 5.73
N ILE A 105 -3.35 0.80 4.75
CA ILE A 105 -4.24 1.94 4.96
C ILE A 105 -5.59 1.41 5.43
N PRO A 106 -6.13 1.87 6.59
CA PRO A 106 -7.44 1.45 7.07
C PRO A 106 -8.53 1.86 6.07
N MET A 107 -8.94 0.91 5.22
CA MET A 107 -10.07 1.10 4.34
C MET A 107 -11.31 0.45 4.97
N PRO A 108 -12.48 1.11 4.91
CA PRO A 108 -13.72 0.44 5.28
C PRO A 108 -13.87 -0.84 4.44
N ALA A 109 -13.90 -1.99 5.12
CA ALA A 109 -14.08 -3.28 4.48
C ALA A 109 -15.55 -3.42 4.06
N TYR A 110 -15.82 -3.17 2.78
CA TYR A 110 -17.14 -3.41 2.19
C TYR A 110 -17.19 -4.83 1.65
N GLY A 111 -17.97 -5.67 2.31
CA GLY A 111 -18.10 -7.07 1.92
C GLY A 111 -18.75 -7.91 3.00
N VAL A 112 -18.65 -9.22 2.82
CA VAL A 112 -19.12 -10.20 3.77
C VAL A 112 -17.94 -10.86 4.47
N LYS A 113 -18.09 -11.08 5.77
CA LYS A 113 -17.18 -11.96 6.50
C LYS A 113 -17.41 -13.39 6.03
N LEU A 114 -16.51 -13.90 5.19
CA LEU A 114 -16.73 -15.18 4.49
C LEU A 114 -16.92 -16.36 5.45
N ASP A 115 -16.44 -16.27 6.69
CA ASP A 115 -16.58 -17.29 7.73
C ASP A 115 -17.89 -17.16 8.55
N SER A 116 -18.75 -16.19 8.23
CA SER A 116 -20.02 -15.96 8.92
C SER A 116 -21.11 -16.93 8.43
N PRO A 117 -21.54 -17.91 9.24
CA PRO A 117 -22.62 -18.82 8.84
C PRO A 117 -23.95 -18.09 8.69
N ASP A 118 -24.19 -17.07 9.51
CA ASP A 118 -25.41 -16.27 9.51
C ASP A 118 -25.65 -15.58 8.16
N PHE A 119 -24.58 -15.16 7.48
CA PHE A 119 -24.71 -14.60 6.15
C PHE A 119 -25.24 -15.62 5.14
N TYR A 120 -24.69 -16.83 5.10
CA TYR A 120 -25.15 -17.86 4.16
C TYR A 120 -26.54 -18.39 4.50
N ASN A 121 -26.92 -18.36 5.78
CA ASN A 121 -28.28 -18.64 6.22
C ASN A 121 -29.27 -17.57 5.72
N ALA A 122 -28.88 -16.29 5.75
CA ALA A 122 -29.69 -15.19 5.25
C ALA A 122 -29.74 -15.12 3.71
N TYR A 123 -28.63 -15.49 3.04
CA TYR A 123 -28.46 -15.38 1.59
C TYR A 123 -28.01 -16.72 0.96
N PRO A 124 -28.84 -17.78 1.01
CA PRO A 124 -28.44 -19.11 0.55
C PRO A 124 -28.15 -19.19 -0.95
N HIS A 125 -28.70 -18.27 -1.73
CA HIS A 125 -28.48 -18.18 -3.18
C HIS A 125 -27.06 -17.74 -3.57
N VAL A 126 -26.24 -17.26 -2.62
CA VAL A 126 -24.84 -16.90 -2.86
C VAL A 126 -23.95 -18.15 -2.96
N LEU A 127 -24.31 -19.25 -2.30
CA LEU A 127 -23.51 -20.48 -2.28
C LEU A 127 -23.27 -21.07 -3.69
N PRO A 128 -24.28 -21.21 -4.57
CA PRO A 128 -24.05 -21.67 -5.94
C PRO A 128 -23.13 -20.74 -6.75
N VAL A 129 -23.18 -19.42 -6.50
CA VAL A 129 -22.33 -18.44 -7.19
C VAL A 129 -20.88 -18.60 -6.75
N LEU A 130 -20.64 -18.71 -5.44
CA LEU A 130 -19.31 -18.96 -4.89
C LEU A 130 -18.71 -20.29 -5.37
N ALA A 131 -19.54 -21.32 -5.49
CA ALA A 131 -19.13 -22.63 -5.99
C ALA A 131 -18.61 -22.56 -7.44
N CYS A 132 -19.14 -21.66 -8.30
CA CYS A 132 -18.63 -21.44 -9.65
C CYS A 132 -17.17 -20.97 -9.67
N PHE A 133 -16.70 -20.35 -8.58
CA PHE A 133 -15.32 -19.90 -8.42
C PHE A 133 -14.50 -20.81 -7.50
N GLY A 134 -15.03 -21.98 -7.12
CA GLY A 134 -14.36 -22.93 -6.23
C GLY A 134 -14.28 -22.48 -4.77
N VAL A 135 -15.09 -21.49 -4.36
CA VAL A 135 -15.16 -21.04 -2.97
C VAL A 135 -16.21 -21.86 -2.22
N SER A 136 -15.76 -22.58 -1.19
CA SER A 136 -16.64 -23.30 -0.26
C SER A 136 -16.45 -22.70 1.14
N PRO A 137 -17.47 -22.02 1.70
CA PRO A 137 -17.41 -21.50 3.06
C PRO A 137 -17.66 -22.64 4.04
N GLU A 138 -16.67 -23.53 4.16
CA GLU A 138 -16.65 -24.52 5.23
C GLU A 138 -16.33 -23.83 6.55
N PRO A 139 -16.96 -24.24 7.67
CA PRO A 139 -16.66 -23.68 8.98
C PRO A 139 -15.23 -24.04 9.37
N ASN A 140 -14.29 -23.15 9.06
CA ASN A 140 -12.92 -23.19 9.51
C ASN A 140 -12.64 -21.89 10.28
N PRO A 141 -12.28 -21.95 11.58
CA PRO A 141 -12.05 -20.77 12.39
C PRO A 141 -10.80 -19.96 11.98
N TYR A 142 -9.97 -20.49 11.07
CA TYR A 142 -8.72 -19.84 10.69
C TYR A 142 -8.65 -19.43 9.22
N HIS A 143 -9.16 -20.23 8.28
CA HIS A 143 -8.99 -19.94 6.86
C HIS A 143 -10.12 -20.43 5.96
N ILE A 144 -10.64 -19.53 5.13
CA ILE A 144 -11.38 -19.88 3.92
C ILE A 144 -10.40 -19.82 2.76
N ASN A 145 -10.30 -20.91 2.01
CA ASN A 145 -9.48 -20.94 0.83
C ASN A 145 -10.20 -20.19 -0.30
N VAL A 146 -9.61 -19.09 -0.76
CA VAL A 146 -10.11 -18.29 -1.87
C VAL A 146 -9.16 -18.53 -3.06
N PRO A 147 -9.59 -19.26 -4.10
CA PRO A 147 -8.74 -19.55 -5.25
C PRO A 147 -8.30 -18.27 -6.00
N ASP A 148 -7.12 -18.28 -6.60
CA ASP A 148 -6.56 -17.14 -7.36
C ASP A 148 -7.48 -16.64 -8.49
N CYS A 149 -8.32 -17.53 -9.04
CA CYS A 149 -9.30 -17.16 -10.05
C CYS A 149 -10.33 -16.16 -9.53
N VAL A 150 -10.65 -16.19 -8.23
CA VAL A 150 -11.55 -15.22 -7.56
C VAL A 150 -10.90 -13.85 -7.53
N TYR A 151 -9.61 -13.79 -7.13
CA TYR A 151 -8.85 -12.54 -7.16
C TYR A 151 -8.78 -11.97 -8.58
N THR A 152 -8.48 -12.82 -9.56
CA THR A 152 -8.42 -12.42 -10.97
C THR A 152 -9.77 -11.89 -11.47
N ALA A 153 -10.87 -12.58 -11.16
CA ALA A 153 -12.22 -12.12 -11.50
C ALA A 153 -12.56 -10.79 -10.83
N GLY A 154 -12.20 -10.61 -9.55
CA GLY A 154 -12.36 -9.35 -8.82
C GLY A 154 -11.62 -8.20 -9.49
N ARG A 155 -10.35 -8.41 -9.89
CA ARG A 155 -9.56 -7.40 -10.62
C ARG A 155 -10.16 -7.06 -11.98
N LEU A 156 -10.70 -8.03 -12.71
CA LEU A 156 -11.37 -7.80 -13.99
C LEU A 156 -12.67 -6.99 -13.82
N ILE A 157 -13.47 -7.31 -12.80
CA ILE A 157 -14.68 -6.55 -12.44
C ILE A 157 -14.30 -5.11 -12.06
N ALA A 158 -13.30 -4.93 -11.19
CA ALA A 158 -12.83 -3.61 -10.79
C ALA A 158 -12.39 -2.77 -11.99
N ALA A 159 -11.65 -3.36 -12.94
CA ALA A 159 -11.21 -2.69 -14.16
C ALA A 159 -12.38 -2.29 -15.08
N ASP A 160 -13.37 -3.17 -15.25
CA ASP A 160 -14.57 -2.85 -16.05
C ASP A 160 -15.39 -1.72 -15.42
N LEU A 161 -15.61 -1.80 -14.10
CA LEU A 161 -16.32 -0.79 -13.33
C LEU A 161 -15.65 0.60 -13.40
N GLN A 162 -14.32 0.64 -13.51
CA GLN A 162 -13.56 1.89 -13.63
C GLN A 162 -13.93 2.67 -14.91
N GLY A 163 -14.21 1.95 -16.00
CA GLY A 163 -14.61 2.51 -17.30
C GLY A 163 -16.11 2.78 -17.43
N HIS A 164 -16.90 2.48 -16.40
CA HIS A 164 -18.36 2.51 -16.50
C HIS A 164 -18.91 3.95 -16.62
N LYS A 165 -20.01 4.13 -17.37
CA LYS A 165 -20.59 5.47 -17.64
C LYS A 165 -21.19 6.13 -16.41
N GLN A 166 -21.76 5.35 -15.51
CA GLN A 166 -22.37 5.84 -14.28
C GLN A 166 -21.33 5.95 -13.15
N GLU A 167 -21.40 7.05 -12.40
CA GLU A 167 -20.44 7.38 -11.35
C GLU A 167 -20.42 6.38 -10.18
N ALA A 168 -21.60 5.91 -9.75
CA ALA A 168 -21.70 4.95 -8.65
C ALA A 168 -20.88 3.67 -8.91
N TYR A 169 -20.87 3.16 -10.13
CA TYR A 169 -20.07 1.99 -10.49
C TYR A 169 -18.56 2.28 -10.50
N ARG A 170 -18.15 3.48 -10.91
CA ARG A 170 -16.74 3.89 -10.81
C ARG A 170 -16.29 4.02 -9.35
N GLN A 171 -17.16 4.47 -8.45
CA GLN A 171 -16.86 4.49 -7.02
C GLN A 171 -16.69 3.07 -6.45
N ILE A 172 -17.52 2.11 -6.87
CA ILE A 172 -17.35 0.70 -6.48
C ILE A 172 -16.00 0.15 -6.97
N SER A 173 -15.55 0.51 -8.18
CA SER A 173 -14.22 0.14 -8.67
C SER A 173 -13.11 0.54 -7.69
N TRP A 174 -13.16 1.75 -7.13
CA TRP A 174 -12.16 2.23 -6.17
C TRP A 174 -12.14 1.42 -4.87
N LEU A 175 -13.29 0.90 -4.45
CA LEU A 175 -13.41 0.04 -3.26
C LEU A 175 -12.90 -1.38 -3.50
N MET A 176 -12.66 -1.77 -4.75
CA MET A 176 -12.18 -3.10 -5.15
C MET A 176 -10.70 -3.11 -5.61
N GLN A 177 -10.02 -1.95 -5.59
CA GLN A 177 -8.60 -1.81 -6.01
C GLN A 177 -7.66 -2.45 -4.99
#